data_AF-A0A1F6TH91-F1
#
_entry.id   AF-A0A1F6TH91-F1
#
_cell.length_a   1.000
_cell.length_b   1.000
_cell.length_c   1.000
_cell.angle_alpha   90.00
_cell.angle_beta   90.00
_cell.angle_gamma   90.00
#
_symmetry.space_group_name_H-M   'P 1'
#
loop_
_entity.id
_entity.type
_entity.pdbx_description
1 polymer ?
#
loop_
_entity_poly.entity_id
_entity_poly.type
_entity_poly.pdbx_seq_one_letter_code
_entity_poly.pdbx_strand_id
1 'polypeptide(L)'
;MCRQAGLNDAALLKELERAKDEFKSALQELKTAPQNTPDIKAALDNADTQWQLFEHSLANPDKPLEVMVAITSEKILNIMDRITAMYENLPGG
;
A
#
# COMPACT_ATOMS: atom_id res chain seq x y z
N MET A 1 -14.61 11.92 -30.30
CA MET A 1 -14.80 11.86 -28.84
C MET A 1 -13.45 11.61 -28.16
N CYS A 2 -12.58 12.62 -28.05
CA CYS A 2 -11.23 12.46 -27.48
C CYS A 2 -10.87 13.65 -26.58
N ARG A 3 -11.65 13.89 -25.52
CA ARG A 3 -11.30 14.85 -24.46
C ARG A 3 -11.52 14.31 -23.04
N GLN A 4 -12.23 13.19 -22.89
CA GLN A 4 -12.50 12.59 -21.57
C GLN A 4 -11.37 11.68 -21.09
N ALA A 5 -10.69 10.95 -22.00
CA ALA A 5 -9.61 10.02 -21.64
C ALA A 5 -8.48 10.73 -20.84
N GLY A 6 -7.90 11.82 -21.38
CA GLY A 6 -6.80 12.52 -20.71
C GLY A 6 -7.16 13.25 -19.41
N LEU A 7 -8.45 13.57 -19.17
CA LEU A 7 -8.91 14.14 -17.89
C LEU A 7 -9.09 13.05 -16.83
N ASN A 8 -9.55 11.87 -17.25
CA ASN A 8 -9.70 10.71 -16.39
C ASN A 8 -8.35 10.17 -15.93
N ASP A 9 -7.34 10.16 -16.81
CA ASP A 9 -5.98 9.74 -16.47
C ASP A 9 -5.35 10.66 -15.40
N ALA A 10 -5.54 11.98 -15.52
CA ALA A 10 -5.02 12.94 -14.54
C ALA A 10 -5.71 12.82 -13.17
N ALA A 11 -7.02 12.57 -13.15
CA ALA A 11 -7.76 12.33 -11.92
C ALA A 11 -7.33 11.00 -11.26
N LEU A 12 -7.15 9.94 -12.06
CA LEU A 12 -6.68 8.64 -11.59
C LEU A 12 -5.28 8.71 -10.98
N LEU A 13 -4.35 9.42 -11.62
CA LEU A 13 -3.01 9.64 -11.10
C LEU A 13 -3.04 10.40 -9.76
N LYS A 14 -3.92 11.38 -9.61
CA LYS A 14 -4.06 12.13 -8.36
C LYS A 14 -4.62 11.28 -7.22
N GLU A 15 -5.63 10.45 -7.49
CA GLU A 15 -6.17 9.53 -6.49
C GLU A 15 -5.16 8.44 -6.12
N LEU A 16 -4.33 7.99 -7.08
CA LEU A 16 -3.23 7.07 -6.81
C LEU A 16 -2.17 7.69 -5.88
N GLU A 17 -1.74 8.92 -6.13
CA GLU A 17 -0.79 9.60 -5.24
C GLU A 17 -1.38 9.82 -3.84
N ARG A 18 -2.66 10.19 -3.73
CA ARG A 18 -3.33 10.27 -2.41
C ARG A 18 -3.32 8.93 -1.69
N ALA A 19 -3.70 7.85 -2.38
CA ALA A 19 -3.73 6.52 -1.79
C ALA A 19 -2.33 6.06 -1.35
N LYS A 20 -1.27 6.46 -2.08
CA LYS A 20 0.12 6.20 -1.69
C LYS A 20 0.51 6.90 -0.40
N ASP A 21 0.15 8.18 -0.27
CA ASP A 21 0.44 8.96 0.92
C ASP A 21 -0.31 8.42 2.15
N GLU A 22 -1.60 8.10 1.99
CA GLU A 22 -2.42 7.53 3.06
C GLU A 22 -1.87 6.17 3.54
N PHE A 23 -1.51 5.28 2.61
CA PHE A 23 -0.92 3.99 2.95
C PHE A 23 0.40 4.16 3.72
N LYS A 24 1.29 5.04 3.22
CA LYS A 24 2.58 5.29 3.86
C LYS A 24 2.41 5.88 5.26
N SER A 25 1.46 6.80 5.45
CA SER A 25 1.15 7.36 6.77
C SER A 25 0.69 6.25 7.73
N ALA A 26 -0.29 5.44 7.32
CA ALA A 26 -0.80 4.34 8.13
C ALA A 26 0.29 3.31 8.47
N LEU A 27 1.16 2.95 7.51
CA LEU A 27 2.26 2.03 7.75
C LEU A 27 3.26 2.60 8.77
N GLN A 28 3.55 3.90 8.74
CA GLN A 28 4.42 4.54 9.73
C GLN A 28 3.79 4.58 11.12
N GLU A 29 2.48 4.86 11.21
CA GLU A 29 1.73 4.77 12.46
C GLU A 29 1.82 3.36 13.06
N LEU A 30 1.59 2.33 12.24
CA LEU A 30 1.72 0.94 12.65
C LEU A 30 3.15 0.61 13.09
N LYS A 31 4.19 1.05 12.35
CA LYS A 31 5.61 0.81 12.70
C LYS A 31 5.99 1.41 14.05
N THR A 32 5.38 2.52 14.44
CA THR A 32 5.67 3.25 15.69
C THR A 32 4.78 2.81 16.86
N ALA A 33 3.81 1.92 16.64
CA ALA A 33 2.89 1.49 17.67
C ALA A 33 3.61 0.77 18.84
N PRO A 34 3.35 1.15 20.10
CA PRO A 34 4.08 0.64 21.27
C PRO A 34 3.82 -0.84 21.55
N GLN A 35 2.67 -1.37 21.13
CA GLN A 35 2.29 -2.78 21.30
C GLN A 35 3.01 -3.74 20.33
N ASN A 36 3.84 -3.23 19.42
CA ASN A 36 4.51 -4.06 18.43
C ASN A 36 5.51 -5.05 19.05
N THR A 37 5.25 -6.34 18.82
CA THR A 37 6.19 -7.43 19.09
C THR A 37 7.30 -7.47 18.03
N PRO A 38 8.41 -8.21 18.27
CA PRO A 38 9.45 -8.42 17.25
C PRO A 38 8.90 -8.99 15.93
N ASP A 39 7.94 -9.91 16.01
CA ASP A 39 7.34 -10.52 14.81
C ASP A 39 6.47 -9.53 14.03
N ILE A 40 5.71 -8.67 14.72
CA ILE A 40 4.93 -7.58 14.09
C ILE A 40 5.88 -6.59 13.40
N LYS A 41 6.99 -6.21 14.06
CA LYS A 41 7.99 -5.32 13.45
C LYS A 41 8.59 -5.91 12.18
N ALA A 42 8.97 -7.19 12.20
CA ALA A 42 9.49 -7.88 11.02
C ALA A 42 8.47 -7.93 9.87
N ALA A 43 7.18 -8.15 10.17
CA ALA A 43 6.12 -8.11 9.18
C ALA A 43 5.91 -6.70 8.58
N LEU A 44 5.95 -5.67 9.42
CA LEU A 44 5.82 -4.26 8.98
C LEU A 44 7.01 -3.80 8.13
N ASP A 45 8.24 -4.24 8.45
CA ASP A 45 9.41 -3.94 7.63
C ASP A 45 9.38 -4.68 6.28
N ASN A 46 8.81 -5.89 6.25
CA ASN A 46 8.54 -6.59 5.00
C ASN A 46 7.53 -5.81 4.13
N ALA A 47 6.43 -5.34 4.74
CA ALA A 47 5.43 -4.52 4.06
C ALA A 47 6.04 -3.25 3.46
N ASP A 48 6.90 -2.54 4.21
CA ASP A 48 7.65 -1.36 3.76
C ASP A 48 8.55 -1.66 2.57
N THR A 49 9.25 -2.80 2.59
CA THR A 49 10.08 -3.25 1.46
C THR A 49 9.25 -3.53 0.21
N GLN A 50 8.10 -4.22 0.36
CA GLN A 50 7.20 -4.49 -0.76
C GLN A 50 6.59 -3.21 -1.33
N TRP A 51 6.28 -2.24 -0.47
CA TRP A 51 5.79 -0.93 -0.86
C TRP A 51 6.80 -0.16 -1.71
N GLN A 52 8.06 -0.10 -1.27
CA GLN A 52 9.12 0.55 -2.06
C GLN A 52 9.29 -0.09 -3.44
N LEU A 53 9.19 -1.42 -3.54
CA LEU A 53 9.24 -2.11 -4.84
C LEU A 53 8.04 -1.75 -5.72
N PHE A 54 6.85 -1.60 -5.14
CA PHE A 54 5.66 -1.12 -5.86
C PHE A 54 5.88 0.29 -6.41
N GLU A 55 6.37 1.23 -5.59
CA GLU A 55 6.63 2.60 -6.04
C GLU A 55 7.64 2.65 -7.18
N HIS A 56 8.71 1.86 -7.10
CA HIS A 56 9.67 1.73 -8.21
C HIS A 56 9.03 1.12 -9.47
N SER A 57 8.06 0.20 -9.33
CA SER A 57 7.36 -0.37 -10.48
C SER A 57 6.41 0.63 -11.14
N LEU A 58 5.78 1.53 -10.37
CA LEU A 58 4.92 2.60 -10.89
C LEU A 58 5.68 3.62 -11.73
N ALA A 59 6.98 3.80 -11.45
CA ALA A 59 7.84 4.67 -12.24
C ALA A 59 8.25 4.06 -13.60
N ASN A 60 7.92 2.78 -13.86
CA ASN A 60 8.22 2.13 -15.14
C ASN A 60 7.05 2.22 -16.13
N PRO A 61 7.26 2.80 -17.33
CA PRO A 61 6.21 3.02 -18.32
C PRO A 61 5.77 1.76 -19.08
N ASP A 62 6.45 0.62 -18.89
CA ASP A 62 6.26 -0.60 -19.69
C ASP A 62 4.99 -1.41 -19.34
N LYS A 63 4.23 -1.03 -18.30
CA LYS A 63 2.99 -1.70 -17.90
C LYS A 63 1.81 -0.71 -17.81
N PRO A 64 0.59 -1.11 -18.23
CA PRO A 64 -0.60 -0.30 -18.04
C PRO A 64 -0.85 -0.01 -16.56
N LEU A 65 -1.08 1.26 -16.23
CA LEU A 65 -1.35 1.74 -14.87
C LEU A 65 -2.50 0.96 -14.21
N GLU A 66 -3.54 0.64 -14.97
CA GLU A 66 -4.72 -0.12 -14.54
C GLU A 66 -4.36 -1.51 -14.01
N VAL A 67 -3.44 -2.21 -14.68
CA VAL A 67 -2.95 -3.54 -14.27
C VAL A 67 -2.10 -3.42 -13.00
N MET A 68 -1.33 -2.34 -12.88
CA MET A 68 -0.45 -2.13 -11.73
C MET A 68 -1.22 -1.76 -10.46
N VAL A 69 -2.29 -0.97 -10.60
CA VAL A 69 -3.22 -0.65 -9.51
C VAL A 69 -3.92 -1.92 -9.02
N ALA A 70 -4.50 -2.72 -9.93
CA ALA A 70 -5.22 -3.95 -9.56
C ALA A 70 -4.35 -4.95 -8.79
N ILE A 71 -3.14 -5.23 -9.29
CA ILE A 71 -2.22 -6.20 -8.66
C ILE A 71 -1.76 -5.73 -7.27
N THR A 72 -1.52 -4.43 -7.11
CA THR A 72 -0.92 -3.93 -5.88
C THR A 72 -1.95 -3.67 -4.80
N SER A 73 -3.15 -3.21 -5.15
CA SER A 73 -4.25 -3.10 -4.21
C SER A 73 -4.57 -4.45 -3.55
N GLU A 74 -4.57 -5.55 -4.31
CA GLU A 74 -4.78 -6.89 -3.77
C GLU A 74 -3.64 -7.34 -2.85
N LYS A 75 -2.39 -7.06 -3.22
CA LYS A 75 -1.23 -7.45 -2.40
C LYS A 75 -1.14 -6.66 -1.10
N ILE A 76 -1.50 -5.38 -1.11
CA ILE A 76 -1.58 -4.52 0.07
C ILE A 76 -2.70 -4.97 1.00
N LEU A 77 -3.90 -5.24 0.46
CA LEU A 77 -5.03 -5.74 1.23
C LEU A 77 -4.64 -7.00 2.02
N ASN A 78 -4.03 -7.97 1.34
CA ASN A 78 -3.58 -9.21 1.98
C ASN A 78 -2.53 -8.98 3.10
N ILE A 79 -1.63 -8.00 2.94
CA ILE A 79 -0.64 -7.64 3.96
C ILE A 79 -1.34 -7.01 5.16
N MET A 80 -2.28 -6.11 4.93
CA MET A 80 -3.04 -5.43 5.99
C MET A 80 -3.93 -6.40 6.76
N ASP A 81 -4.63 -7.31 6.07
CA ASP A 81 -5.44 -8.36 6.71
C ASP A 81 -4.58 -9.23 7.64
N ARG A 82 -3.37 -9.57 7.19
CA ARG A 82 -2.42 -10.36 7.98
C ARG A 82 -1.87 -9.60 9.19
N ILE A 83 -1.60 -8.30 9.05
CA ILE A 83 -1.19 -7.44 10.17
C ILE A 83 -2.32 -7.30 11.18
N THR A 84 -3.56 -7.07 10.72
CA THR A 84 -4.76 -7.02 11.58
C THR A 84 -4.92 -8.30 12.37
N ALA A 85 -4.82 -9.47 11.73
CA ALA A 85 -4.88 -10.77 12.42
C ALA A 85 -3.76 -10.94 13.46
N MET A 86 -2.56 -10.37 13.23
CA MET A 86 -1.48 -10.39 14.22
C MET A 86 -1.80 -9.50 15.44
N TYR A 87 -2.40 -8.33 15.23
CA TYR A 87 -2.85 -7.46 16.33
C TYR A 87 -4.01 -8.08 17.12
N GLU A 88 -4.98 -8.71 16.45
CA GLU A 88 -6.11 -9.40 17.11
C GLU A 88 -5.68 -10.55 18.02
N ASN A 89 -4.53 -11.17 17.72
CA ASN A 89 -3.98 -12.28 18.51
C ASN A 89 -3.04 -11.82 19.64
N LEU A 90 -2.88 -10.52 19.88
CA LEU A 90 -2.11 -10.04 21.02
C LEU A 90 -2.81 -10.40 22.34
N PRO A 91 -2.08 -10.90 23.36
CA PRO A 91 -2.66 -11.14 24.67
C PRO A 91 -3.06 -9.79 25.28
N GLY A 92 -4.37 -9.48 25.30
CA GLY A 92 -4.92 -8.23 25.82
C GLY A 92 -5.97 -7.53 24.96
N GLY A 93 -6.43 -8.14 23.85
CA GLY A 93 -7.68 -7.75 23.17
C GLY A 93 -8.94 -8.05 23.98
#